data_AF-R4YT37-F1
#
_entry.id   AF-R4YT37-F1
#
_cell.length_a   1.000
_cell.length_b   1.000
_cell.length_c   1.000
_cell.angle_alpha   90.00
_cell.angle_beta   90.00
_cell.angle_gamma   90.00
#
_symmetry.space_group_name_H-M   'P 1'
#
loop_
_entity.id
_entity.type
_entity.pdbx_description
1 polymer ?
#
loop_
_entity_poly.entity_id
_entity_poly.type
_entity_poly.pdbx_seq_one_letter_code
_entity_poly.pdbx_strand_id
1 'polypeptide(L)'
;MELEILKHKQQSTKQLVDHVLKHCKKIEGAILQNDISTQIEEKLVSIGIASLFMWLVGLLLSLTGFGIPLFLIGLVLSKVINSKVYGKARSEDSLKDEENKLIQLMHSYTKQLKGLKMKVGLASKRNQVLFSEYPQRKVELENLAQEIKNLDIKHLSIKYRTVYSKLVNSQNSLFMHLDHAYKIKRQESL
;
A
#
# COMPACT_ATOMS: atom_id res chain seq x y z
N MET A 1 -23.51 30.62 4.32
CA MET A 1 -22.14 30.58 4.86
C MET A 1 -21.92 29.36 5.76
N GLU A 2 -22.52 29.27 6.96
CA GLU A 2 -22.28 28.12 7.87
C GLU A 2 -22.63 26.75 7.27
N LEU A 3 -23.74 26.64 6.53
CA LEU A 3 -24.17 25.38 5.89
C LEU A 3 -23.16 24.88 4.83
N GLU A 4 -22.55 25.79 4.08
CA GLU A 4 -21.56 25.47 3.04
C GLU A 4 -20.24 25.00 3.65
N ILE A 5 -19.80 25.67 4.72
CA ILE A 5 -18.61 25.28 5.49
C ILE A 5 -18.80 23.88 6.08
N LEU A 6 -19.99 23.57 6.58
CA LEU A 6 -20.33 22.25 7.12
C LEU A 6 -20.33 21.17 6.05
N LYS A 7 -20.93 21.44 4.88
CA LYS A 7 -20.93 20.52 3.74
C LYS A 7 -19.51 20.22 3.28
N HIS A 8 -18.66 21.26 3.21
CA HIS A 8 -17.25 21.11 2.88
C HIS A 8 -16.50 20.25 3.91
N LYS A 9 -16.67 20.53 5.21
CA LYS A 9 -16.09 19.74 6.32
C LYS A 9 -16.46 18.25 6.24
N GLN A 10 -17.74 17.95 6.02
CA GLN A 10 -18.22 16.58 5.87
C GLN A 10 -17.59 15.88 4.65
N GLN A 11 -17.51 16.58 3.52
CA GLN A 11 -16.90 16.05 2.31
C GLN A 11 -15.41 15.78 2.50
N SER A 12 -14.64 16.71 3.07
CA SER A 12 -13.22 16.52 3.37
C SER A 12 -12.98 15.35 4.34
N THR A 13 -13.84 15.19 5.35
CA THR A 13 -13.75 14.06 6.29
C THR A 13 -14.03 12.72 5.59
N LYS A 14 -15.04 12.66 4.72
CA LYS A 14 -15.32 11.44 3.92
C LYS A 14 -14.16 11.10 2.99
N GLN A 15 -13.60 12.10 2.31
CA GLN A 15 -12.43 11.92 1.46
C GLN A 15 -11.23 11.40 2.25
N LEU A 16 -10.93 12.00 3.41
CA LEU A 16 -9.88 11.52 4.30
C LEU A 16 -10.07 10.04 4.67
N VAL A 17 -11.28 9.67 5.12
CA VAL A 17 -11.58 8.27 5.46
C VAL A 17 -11.30 7.36 4.26
N ASP A 18 -11.79 7.73 3.07
CA ASP A 18 -11.58 6.93 1.86
C ASP A 18 -10.10 6.82 1.47
N HIS A 19 -9.33 7.90 1.64
CA HIS A 19 -7.89 7.89 1.44
C HIS A 19 -7.17 6.95 2.40
N VAL A 20 -7.49 7.00 3.69
CA VAL A 20 -6.89 6.13 4.72
C VAL A 20 -7.28 4.67 4.49
N LEU A 21 -8.57 4.38 4.23
CA LEU A 21 -9.04 3.03 3.91
C LEU A 21 -8.30 2.44 2.70
N LYS A 22 -8.16 3.24 1.64
CA LYS A 22 -7.43 2.84 0.43
C LYS A 22 -5.95 2.61 0.71
N HIS A 23 -5.34 3.43 1.56
CA HIS A 23 -3.95 3.29 1.95
C HIS A 23 -3.70 2.00 2.74
N CYS A 24 -4.51 1.73 3.79
CA CYS A 24 -4.40 0.49 4.57
C CYS A 24 -4.56 -0.75 3.68
N LYS A 25 -5.55 -0.76 2.77
CA LYS A 25 -5.75 -1.87 1.83
C LYS A 25 -4.54 -2.10 0.91
N LYS A 26 -3.85 -1.04 0.50
CA LYS A 26 -2.63 -1.15 -0.33
C LYS A 26 -1.44 -1.68 0.48
N ILE A 27 -1.29 -1.26 1.73
CA ILE A 27 -0.25 -1.78 2.63
C ILE A 27 -0.49 -3.27 2.89
N GLU A 28 -1.72 -3.65 3.24
CA GLU A 28 -2.14 -5.04 3.43
C GLU A 28 -1.88 -5.89 2.17
N GLY A 29 -2.28 -5.39 0.99
CA GLY A 29 -2.02 -6.08 -0.28
C GLY A 29 -0.53 -6.24 -0.59
N ALA A 30 0.31 -5.29 -0.17
CA ALA A 30 1.76 -5.40 -0.32
C ALA A 30 2.37 -6.45 0.63
N ILE A 31 1.86 -6.55 1.87
CA ILE A 31 2.27 -7.57 2.85
C ILE A 31 1.87 -8.97 2.37
N LEU A 32 0.63 -9.12 1.89
CA LEU A 32 0.07 -10.37 1.37
C LEU A 32 0.58 -10.75 -0.02
N GLN A 33 1.26 -9.85 -0.72
CA GLN A 33 1.78 -10.06 -2.07
C GLN A 33 0.69 -10.49 -3.07
N ASN A 34 -0.53 -9.94 -2.95
CA ASN A 34 -1.73 -10.44 -3.63
C ASN A 34 -2.24 -9.55 -4.79
N ASP A 35 -1.37 -8.71 -5.37
CA ASP A 35 -1.77 -7.78 -6.43
C ASP A 35 -1.92 -8.50 -7.78
N ILE A 36 -3.11 -8.43 -8.39
CA ILE A 36 -3.46 -9.05 -9.68
C ILE A 36 -2.59 -8.50 -10.83
N SER A 37 -2.15 -7.24 -10.74
CA SER A 37 -1.24 -6.62 -11.74
C SER A 37 0.07 -7.40 -11.92
N THR A 38 0.48 -8.12 -10.87
CA THR A 38 1.72 -8.89 -10.82
C THR A 38 1.76 -9.99 -11.87
N GLN A 39 0.64 -10.66 -12.16
CA GLN A 39 0.62 -11.75 -13.14
C GLN A 39 0.89 -11.29 -14.57
N ILE A 40 0.45 -10.08 -14.92
CA ILE A 40 0.64 -9.51 -16.27
C ILE A 40 2.06 -8.98 -16.41
N GLU A 41 2.55 -8.24 -15.41
CA GLU A 41 3.94 -7.74 -15.38
C GLU A 41 4.96 -8.87 -15.39
N GLU A 42 4.72 -9.93 -14.61
CA GLU A 42 5.55 -11.13 -14.55
C GLU A 42 5.69 -11.78 -15.93
N LYS A 43 4.59 -11.91 -16.67
CA LYS A 43 4.62 -12.46 -18.03
C LYS A 43 5.40 -11.57 -18.99
N LEU A 44 5.20 -10.26 -18.95
CA LEU A 44 5.92 -9.31 -19.82
C LEU A 44 7.42 -9.28 -19.54
N VAL A 45 7.83 -9.25 -18.27
CA VAL A 45 9.26 -9.25 -17.92
C VAL A 45 9.88 -10.62 -18.19
N SER A 46 9.16 -11.71 -17.97
CA SER A 46 9.62 -13.06 -18.37
C SER A 46 9.84 -13.16 -19.89
N ILE A 47 8.95 -12.59 -20.71
CA ILE A 47 9.14 -12.50 -22.17
C ILE A 47 10.38 -11.66 -22.50
N GLY A 48 10.56 -10.50 -21.86
CA GLY A 48 11.74 -9.65 -22.09
C GLY A 48 13.05 -10.35 -21.74
N ILE A 49 13.11 -11.03 -20.59
CA ILE A 49 14.28 -11.82 -20.16
C ILE A 49 14.51 -12.98 -21.14
N ALA A 50 13.47 -13.72 -21.52
CA ALA A 50 13.58 -14.84 -22.45
C ALA A 50 14.11 -14.38 -23.82
N SER A 51 13.64 -13.25 -24.35
CA SER A 51 14.12 -12.68 -25.61
C SER A 51 15.60 -12.29 -25.54
N LEU A 52 16.04 -11.67 -24.45
CA LEU A 52 17.45 -11.34 -24.22
C LEU A 52 18.33 -12.60 -24.16
N PHE A 53 17.87 -13.63 -23.44
CA PHE A 53 18.60 -14.90 -23.37
C PHE A 53 18.64 -15.63 -24.71
N MET A 54 17.55 -15.64 -25.48
CA MET A 54 17.52 -16.25 -26.82
C MET A 54 18.48 -15.55 -27.77
N TRP A 55 18.54 -14.21 -27.73
CA TRP A 55 19.52 -13.45 -28.50
C TRP A 55 20.96 -13.81 -28.13
N LEU A 56 21.25 -13.90 -26.82
CA LEU A 56 22.59 -14.23 -26.32
C LEU A 56 22.99 -15.68 -26.65
N VAL A 57 22.04 -16.63 -26.55
CA VAL A 57 22.24 -18.03 -26.96
C VAL A 57 22.49 -18.14 -28.46
N GLY A 58 21.74 -17.41 -29.29
CA GLY A 58 21.95 -17.38 -30.74
C GLY A 58 23.35 -16.87 -31.12
N LEU A 59 23.81 -15.81 -30.45
CA LEU A 59 25.14 -15.25 -30.62
C LEU A 59 26.26 -16.20 -30.16
N LEU A 60 26.03 -16.99 -29.11
CA LEU A 60 27.03 -17.94 -28.61
C LEU A 60 27.03 -19.28 -29.35
N LEU A 61 25.88 -19.71 -29.90
CA LEU A 61 25.80 -20.85 -30.82
C LEU A 61 26.63 -20.61 -32.08
N SER A 62 26.54 -19.41 -32.66
CA SER A 62 27.30 -19.07 -33.86
C SER A 62 28.80 -18.98 -33.61
N LEU A 63 29.23 -18.65 -32.38
CA LEU A 63 30.65 -18.51 -32.02
C LEU A 63 31.30 -19.78 -31.48
N THR A 64 30.59 -20.61 -30.72
CA THR A 64 31.21 -21.65 -29.89
C THR A 64 30.51 -23.01 -29.92
N GLY A 65 29.28 -23.10 -30.43
CA GLY A 65 28.48 -24.35 -30.38
C GLY A 65 27.95 -24.73 -28.99
N PHE A 66 28.24 -23.95 -27.93
CA PHE A 66 27.86 -24.23 -26.53
C PHE A 66 26.50 -23.65 -26.08
N GLY A 67 25.57 -23.38 -27.01
CA GLY A 67 24.34 -22.66 -26.67
C GLY A 67 23.33 -23.44 -25.83
N ILE A 68 23.26 -24.76 -25.94
CA ILE A 68 22.27 -25.58 -25.23
C ILE A 68 22.50 -25.56 -23.70
N PRO A 69 23.72 -25.80 -23.18
CA PRO A 69 24.00 -25.65 -21.74
C PRO A 69 23.68 -24.24 -21.20
N LEU A 70 24.03 -23.20 -21.94
CA LEU A 70 23.77 -21.81 -21.57
C LEU A 70 22.27 -21.47 -21.57
N PHE A 71 21.52 -22.03 -22.51
CA PHE A 71 20.07 -21.90 -22.55
C PHE A 71 19.41 -22.49 -21.29
N LEU A 72 19.85 -23.69 -20.87
CA LEU A 72 19.36 -24.31 -19.63
C LEU A 72 19.67 -23.46 -18.39
N ILE A 73 20.89 -22.91 -18.30
CA ILE A 73 21.28 -21.99 -17.22
C ILE A 73 20.39 -20.73 -17.24
N GLY A 74 20.13 -20.16 -18.43
CA GLY A 74 19.26 -19.00 -18.60
C GLY A 74 17.81 -19.26 -18.17
N LEU A 75 17.26 -20.44 -18.47
CA LEU A 75 15.92 -20.83 -18.01
C LEU A 75 15.84 -20.92 -16.48
N VAL A 76 16.86 -21.50 -15.84
CA VAL A 76 16.92 -21.59 -14.37
C VAL A 76 17.04 -20.20 -13.75
N LEU A 77 17.95 -19.36 -14.26
CA LEU A 77 18.13 -17.97 -13.81
C LEU A 77 16.85 -17.15 -13.95
N SER A 78 16.16 -17.27 -15.09
CA SER A 78 14.89 -16.59 -15.33
C SER A 78 13.86 -16.92 -14.25
N LYS A 79 13.65 -18.21 -13.96
CA LYS A 79 12.73 -18.64 -12.89
C LYS A 79 13.12 -18.10 -11.51
N VAL A 80 14.41 -18.14 -11.17
CA VAL A 80 14.91 -17.66 -9.88
C VAL A 80 14.73 -16.15 -9.74
N ILE A 81 15.08 -15.38 -10.76
CA ILE A 81 14.91 -13.92 -10.79
C ILE A 81 13.43 -13.57 -10.68
N ASN A 82 12.58 -14.23 -11.47
CA ASN A 82 11.14 -13.97 -11.49
C ASN A 82 10.51 -14.20 -10.12
N SER A 83 10.84 -15.34 -9.49
CA SER A 83 10.37 -15.66 -8.13
C SER A 83 10.87 -14.66 -7.08
N LYS A 84 12.08 -14.11 -7.21
CA LYS A 84 12.64 -13.16 -6.24
C LYS A 84 12.11 -11.74 -6.43
N VAL A 85 11.83 -11.36 -7.69
CA VAL A 85 11.33 -10.02 -8.06
C VAL A 85 9.84 -9.91 -7.74
N TYR A 86 9.04 -10.87 -8.21
CA TYR A 86 7.59 -10.80 -8.12
C TYR A 86 7.04 -11.51 -6.88
N GLY A 87 7.70 -12.56 -6.40
CA GLY A 87 7.24 -13.32 -5.24
C GLY A 87 6.02 -14.18 -5.54
N LYS A 88 5.42 -14.73 -4.49
CA LYS A 88 4.17 -15.49 -4.55
C LYS A 88 3.19 -14.88 -3.56
N ALA A 89 1.90 -14.98 -3.87
CA ALA A 89 0.85 -14.60 -2.92
C ALA A 89 1.02 -15.38 -1.61
N ARG A 90 0.87 -14.68 -0.50
CA ARG A 90 1.00 -15.22 0.86
C ARG A 90 -0.38 -15.41 1.47
N SER A 91 -0.58 -16.53 2.15
CA SER A 91 -1.76 -16.73 3.01
C SER A 91 -1.55 -16.05 4.36
N GLU A 92 -2.64 -15.75 5.05
CA GLU A 92 -2.62 -15.17 6.40
C GLU A 92 -1.82 -16.05 7.39
N ASP A 93 -1.89 -17.37 7.23
CA ASP A 93 -1.16 -18.34 8.08
C ASP A 93 0.37 -18.28 7.90
N SER A 94 0.86 -17.67 6.80
CA SER A 94 2.29 -17.55 6.49
C SER A 94 2.90 -16.21 6.92
N LEU A 95 2.11 -15.37 7.60
CA LEU A 95 2.52 -14.07 8.08
C LEU A 95 3.27 -14.18 9.41
N LYS A 96 4.27 -13.31 9.59
CA LYS A 96 4.94 -13.15 10.88
C LYS A 96 3.98 -12.50 11.88
N ASP A 97 4.23 -12.72 13.17
CA ASP A 97 3.40 -12.14 14.24
C ASP A 97 3.27 -10.61 14.16
N GLU A 98 4.35 -9.92 13.79
CA GLU A 98 4.36 -8.45 13.61
C GLU A 98 3.46 -8.01 12.44
N GLU A 99 3.47 -8.75 11.33
CA GLU A 99 2.61 -8.49 10.17
C GLU A 99 1.14 -8.70 10.53
N ASN A 100 0.85 -9.78 11.25
CA ASN A 100 -0.49 -10.09 11.76
C ASN A 100 -1.00 -9.01 12.71
N LYS A 101 -0.17 -8.57 13.66
CA LYS A 101 -0.50 -7.47 14.57
C LYS A 101 -0.80 -6.18 13.81
N LEU A 102 0.01 -5.84 12.81
CA LEU A 102 -0.20 -4.66 11.98
C LEU A 102 -1.51 -4.75 11.18
N ILE A 103 -1.81 -5.91 10.58
CA ILE A 103 -3.06 -6.12 9.83
C ILE A 103 -4.27 -5.99 10.77
N GLN A 104 -4.22 -6.60 11.96
CA GLN A 104 -5.27 -6.46 12.95
C GLN A 104 -5.46 -5.00 13.40
N LEU A 105 -4.36 -4.27 13.62
CA LEU A 105 -4.39 -2.84 13.94
C LEU A 105 -5.06 -2.04 12.82
N MET A 106 -4.68 -2.28 11.56
CA MET A 106 -5.32 -1.67 10.38
C MET A 106 -6.80 -2.01 10.29
N HIS A 107 -7.20 -3.26 10.50
CA HIS A 107 -8.61 -3.67 10.48
C HIS A 107 -9.42 -3.00 11.59
N SER A 108 -8.88 -2.93 12.81
CA SER A 108 -9.50 -2.21 13.93
C SER A 108 -9.67 -0.73 13.60
N TYR A 109 -8.61 -0.07 13.13
CA TYR A 109 -8.65 1.35 12.79
C TYR A 109 -9.60 1.66 11.62
N THR A 110 -9.56 0.86 10.56
CA THR A 110 -10.46 1.01 9.40
C THR A 110 -11.93 0.78 9.78
N LYS A 111 -12.23 -0.14 10.72
CA LYS A 111 -13.57 -0.32 11.27
C LYS A 111 -14.05 0.93 12.01
N GLN A 112 -13.20 1.54 12.84
CA GLN A 112 -13.53 2.79 13.52
C GLN A 112 -13.77 3.94 12.54
N LEU A 113 -12.93 4.07 11.50
CA LEU A 113 -13.09 5.09 10.46
C LEU A 113 -14.36 4.89 9.62
N LYS A 114 -14.76 3.65 9.31
CA LYS A 114 -16.06 3.38 8.67
C LYS A 114 -17.22 3.83 9.56
N GLY A 115 -17.14 3.56 10.86
CA GLY A 115 -18.11 4.07 11.84
C GLY A 115 -18.18 5.60 11.84
N LEU A 116 -17.03 6.27 11.78
CA LEU A 116 -16.95 7.74 11.66
C LEU A 116 -17.61 8.21 10.36
N LYS A 117 -17.34 7.57 9.21
CA LYS A 117 -17.95 7.93 7.91
C LYS A 117 -19.49 7.86 7.97
N MET A 118 -20.05 6.85 8.65
CA MET A 118 -21.49 6.73 8.87
C MET A 118 -22.01 7.85 9.79
N LYS A 119 -21.33 8.11 10.91
CA LYS A 119 -21.68 9.21 11.83
C LYS A 119 -21.63 10.58 11.14
N VAL A 120 -20.64 10.86 10.30
CA VAL A 120 -20.55 12.10 9.50
C VAL A 120 -21.74 12.22 8.54
N GLY A 121 -22.22 11.11 7.98
CA GLY A 121 -23.42 11.09 7.12
C GLY A 121 -24.72 11.37 7.88
N LEU A 122 -24.82 10.95 9.15
CA LEU A 122 -26.02 11.06 9.98
C LEU A 122 -26.06 12.32 10.86
N ALA A 123 -24.91 12.79 11.34
CA ALA A 123 -24.76 13.87 12.32
C ALA A 123 -24.80 15.29 11.71
N SER A 124 -25.33 15.43 10.49
CA SER A 124 -25.51 16.70 9.76
C SER A 124 -26.24 17.81 10.57
N LYS A 125 -26.83 17.48 11.72
CA LYS A 125 -27.50 18.41 12.64
C LYS A 125 -26.81 18.68 13.99
N ARG A 126 -25.71 17.99 14.36
CA ARG A 126 -25.01 18.18 15.66
C ARG A 126 -23.49 18.29 15.47
N ASN A 127 -23.06 19.50 15.08
CA ASN A 127 -21.77 19.82 14.47
C ASN A 127 -20.52 19.90 15.39
N GLN A 128 -20.65 19.74 16.71
CA GLN A 128 -19.50 19.89 17.63
C GLN A 128 -18.72 18.59 17.88
N VAL A 129 -19.37 17.42 17.76
CA VAL A 129 -18.80 16.14 18.22
C VAL A 129 -17.81 15.53 17.22
N LEU A 130 -17.89 15.91 15.94
CA LEU A 130 -17.01 15.36 14.89
C LEU A 130 -15.53 15.77 15.04
N PHE A 131 -15.25 16.84 15.79
CA PHE A 131 -13.91 17.42 15.92
C PHE A 131 -13.26 17.23 17.29
N SER A 132 -14.00 16.77 18.30
CA SER A 132 -13.44 16.45 19.62
C SER A 132 -12.52 15.24 19.57
N GLU A 133 -12.74 14.32 18.63
CA GLU A 133 -11.91 13.11 18.46
C GLU A 133 -10.59 13.39 17.71
N TYR A 134 -10.34 14.60 17.19
CA TYR A 134 -9.15 14.90 16.36
C TYR A 134 -7.80 14.54 17.00
N PRO A 135 -7.50 14.96 18.24
CA PRO A 135 -6.19 14.65 18.84
C PRO A 135 -5.98 13.15 18.94
N GLN A 136 -7.03 12.41 19.32
CA GLN A 136 -7.00 10.95 19.39
C GLN A 136 -6.78 10.33 18.01
N ARG A 137 -7.50 10.77 16.99
CA ARG A 137 -7.35 10.26 15.61
C ARG A 137 -5.97 10.53 15.02
N LYS A 138 -5.39 11.68 15.34
CA LYS A 138 -4.03 12.02 14.95
C LYS A 138 -3.02 11.06 15.58
N VAL A 139 -3.12 10.84 16.90
CA VAL A 139 -2.26 9.89 17.62
C VAL A 139 -2.43 8.46 17.09
N GLU A 140 -3.66 8.01 16.83
CA GLU A 140 -3.92 6.69 16.24
C GLU A 140 -3.29 6.54 14.84
N LEU A 141 -3.38 7.58 14.01
CA LEU A 141 -2.73 7.60 12.69
C LEU A 141 -1.21 7.62 12.79
N GLU A 142 -0.64 8.37 13.74
CA GLU A 142 0.80 8.41 14.03
C GLU A 142 1.31 7.05 14.49
N ASN A 143 0.61 6.40 15.42
CA ASN A 143 0.94 5.05 15.87
C ASN A 143 0.90 4.05 14.71
N LEU A 144 -0.17 4.07 13.91
CA LEU A 144 -0.27 3.21 12.74
C LEU A 144 0.86 3.47 11.73
N ALA A 145 1.17 4.74 11.47
CA ALA A 145 2.25 5.12 10.56
C ALA A 145 3.61 4.61 11.06
N GLN A 146 3.85 4.69 12.36
CA GLN A 146 5.07 4.22 13.00
C GLN A 146 5.21 2.70 12.90
N GLU A 147 4.14 1.94 13.17
CA GLU A 147 4.14 0.47 13.02
C GLU A 147 4.39 0.06 11.56
N ILE A 148 3.76 0.74 10.60
CA ILE A 148 4.02 0.52 9.17
C ILE A 148 5.50 0.83 8.83
N LYS A 149 6.07 1.89 9.39
CA LYS A 149 7.48 2.25 9.11
C LYS A 149 8.48 1.27 9.71
N ASN A 150 8.15 0.69 10.86
CA ASN A 150 9.04 -0.19 11.62
C ASN A 150 8.99 -1.66 11.17
N LEU A 151 7.98 -2.05 10.39
CA LEU A 151 7.81 -3.43 9.94
C LEU A 151 9.03 -3.93 9.13
N ASP A 152 9.58 -5.10 9.50
CA ASP A 152 10.64 -5.75 8.72
C ASP A 152 10.10 -6.38 7.43
N ILE A 153 10.29 -5.67 6.32
CA ILE A 153 9.87 -6.10 4.98
C ILE A 153 10.94 -6.88 4.20
N LYS A 154 12.11 -7.20 4.76
CA LYS A 154 13.24 -7.81 4.00
C LYS A 154 12.88 -9.13 3.33
N HIS A 155 11.92 -9.84 3.90
CA HIS A 155 11.43 -11.14 3.44
C HIS A 155 10.40 -11.04 2.29
N LEU A 156 9.88 -9.83 1.99
CA LEU A 156 8.99 -9.62 0.84
C LEU A 156 9.78 -9.61 -0.48
N SER A 157 9.11 -9.92 -1.59
CA SER A 157 9.73 -9.84 -2.92
C SER A 157 10.14 -8.39 -3.25
N ILE A 158 11.05 -8.22 -4.22
CA ILE A 158 11.59 -6.88 -4.56
C ILE A 158 10.47 -5.91 -4.97
N LYS A 159 9.50 -6.38 -5.78
CA LYS A 159 8.33 -5.58 -6.18
C LYS A 159 7.59 -5.07 -4.96
N TYR A 160 7.21 -5.98 -4.05
CA TYR A 160 6.39 -5.62 -2.90
C TYR A 160 7.15 -4.78 -1.86
N ARG A 161 8.46 -4.99 -1.68
CA ARG A 161 9.30 -4.06 -0.90
C ARG A 161 9.29 -2.64 -1.46
N THR A 162 9.37 -2.52 -2.78
CA THR A 162 9.35 -1.23 -3.47
C THR A 162 7.99 -0.55 -3.33
N VAL A 163 6.90 -1.30 -3.54
CA VAL A 163 5.53 -0.80 -3.36
C VAL A 163 5.31 -0.35 -1.91
N TYR A 164 5.70 -1.18 -0.94
CA TYR A 164 5.60 -0.87 0.48
C TYR A 164 6.37 0.40 0.84
N SER A 165 7.63 0.52 0.41
CA SER A 165 8.46 1.70 0.65
C SER A 165 7.83 2.97 0.06
N LYS A 166 7.26 2.90 -1.15
CA LYS A 166 6.52 4.02 -1.75
C LYS A 166 5.30 4.41 -0.91
N LEU A 167 4.59 3.43 -0.37
CA LEU A 167 3.43 3.68 0.49
C LEU A 167 3.86 4.34 1.81
N VAL A 168 4.89 3.83 2.49
CA VAL A 168 5.47 4.44 3.70
C VAL A 168 5.83 5.91 3.44
N ASN A 169 6.54 6.19 2.33
CA ASN A 169 6.92 7.56 1.98
C ASN A 169 5.72 8.46 1.68
N SER A 170 4.59 7.90 1.22
CA SER A 170 3.36 8.65 0.98
C SER A 170 2.56 8.96 2.24
N GLN A 171 2.92 8.43 3.42
CA GLN A 171 2.17 8.65 4.66
C GLN A 171 2.07 10.12 5.06
N ASN A 172 3.09 10.93 4.77
CA ASN A 172 3.05 12.38 5.01
C ASN A 172 1.85 13.05 4.33
N SER A 173 1.42 12.53 3.18
CA SER A 173 0.21 13.02 2.52
C SER A 173 -1.05 12.74 3.35
N LEU A 174 -1.14 11.62 4.08
CA LEU A 174 -2.29 11.31 4.92
C LEU A 174 -2.40 12.29 6.09
N PHE A 175 -1.27 12.64 6.71
CA PHE A 175 -1.22 13.68 7.75
C PHE A 175 -1.65 15.04 7.21
N MET A 176 -1.24 15.40 5.98
CA MET A 176 -1.70 16.63 5.33
C MET A 176 -3.22 16.64 5.06
N HIS A 177 -3.79 15.50 4.62
CA HIS A 177 -5.24 15.39 4.44
C HIS A 177 -6.00 15.44 5.77
N LEU A 178 -5.43 14.84 6.82
CA LEU A 178 -5.97 14.90 8.17
C LEU A 178 -5.95 16.36 8.66
N ASP A 179 -4.82 17.04 8.58
CA ASP A 179 -4.73 18.44 8.97
C ASP A 179 -5.65 19.34 8.16
N HIS A 180 -5.79 19.11 6.84
CA HIS A 180 -6.70 19.87 5.99
C HIS A 180 -8.18 19.66 6.37
N ALA A 181 -8.60 18.43 6.63
CA ALA A 181 -9.97 18.14 7.05
C ALA A 181 -10.34 18.82 8.39
N TYR A 182 -9.36 19.11 9.25
CA TYR A 182 -9.57 19.65 10.59
C TYR A 182 -9.12 21.13 10.77
N LYS A 183 -8.31 21.70 9.87
CA LYS A 183 -7.90 23.13 9.88
C LYS A 183 -9.01 24.13 9.59
N ILE A 184 -10.19 23.69 9.15
CA ILE A 184 -11.39 24.52 8.94
C ILE A 184 -11.98 25.06 10.28
N LYS A 185 -11.18 25.08 11.35
CA LYS A 185 -11.52 25.67 12.66
C LYS A 185 -10.66 26.89 13.01
N ARG A 186 -9.51 27.12 12.33
CA ARG A 186 -8.55 28.15 12.74
C ARG A 186 -8.69 29.49 12.03
N GLN A 187 -9.47 29.56 10.94
CA GLN A 187 -9.67 30.81 10.19
C GLN A 187 -10.90 31.63 10.63
N GLU A 188 -11.67 31.17 11.61
CA GLU A 188 -12.91 31.84 12.06
C GLU A 188 -12.86 32.31 13.52
N SER A 189 -11.67 32.37 14.13
CA SER A 189 -11.48 32.92 15.47
C SER A 189 -10.63 34.20 15.49
N LEU A 190 -10.71 35.00 14.42
CA LEU A 190 -10.20 36.37 14.35
C LEU A 190 -11.33 37.30 13.88
#